data_AF-A0A426Q3M8-F1
#
_entry.id   AF-A0A426Q3M8-F1
#
_cell.length_a   1.000
_cell.length_b   1.000
_cell.length_c   1.000
_cell.angle_alpha   90.00
_cell.angle_beta   90.00
_cell.angle_gamma   90.00
#
_symmetry.space_group_name_H-M   'P 1'
#
loop_
_entity.id
_entity.type
_entity.pdbx_description
1 polymer ?
#
loop_
_entity_poly.entity_id
_entity_poly.type
_entity_poly.pdbx_seq_one_letter_code
_entity_poly.pdbx_strand_id
1 'polypeptide(L)'
;MSDVLPGDRLETARLRRGMTTAAAARTLGVTPRTYRRYEQDGAPVRQADNLATAFDFPRRFFVRDGDIRLDASEAIFRAGRRAPDAAKQAAVAVGRCGVDVDRYIRRRFVLPEVDLPDVSGHTPRTAARLLRDRWSLGDAPLPNLVQLCESRGIRVHGLPPSAYAVDAYSCWYDGDPYIFLARRRTPEGARFDIAHELGHLVMHRGPSSSEDREVEADEFASEFLLPRTALAAMVPRHPGLRDILRVRAAYRVSAMATAVSLHRAGFLSDYAYRAVCRTLAGKGFRSSEPGGMGAYERSRVFSTVFSPDTPGALSVAFVADDLGIPRDDVHALILGTRLQAVSGTPGPSPGSGPPRRELVPGTPADRPALRVIR
;
A
#
# COMPACT_ATOMS: atom_id res chain seq x y z
N MET A 1 33.71 -10.89 5.62
CA MET A 1 32.66 -9.85 5.73
C MET A 1 33.12 -8.69 4.87
N SER A 2 32.25 -8.18 4.00
CA SER A 2 32.61 -7.06 3.13
C SER A 2 33.06 -5.86 3.97
N ASP A 3 34.19 -5.23 3.64
CA ASP A 3 34.72 -4.05 4.36
C ASP A 3 34.00 -2.74 3.93
N VAL A 4 32.86 -2.91 3.25
CA VAL A 4 32.00 -1.83 2.75
C VAL A 4 30.54 -2.06 3.13
N LEU A 5 29.83 -0.96 3.35
CA LEU A 5 28.39 -0.86 3.59
C LEU A 5 27.64 -0.98 2.25
N PRO A 6 26.50 -1.68 2.19
CA PRO A 6 25.76 -1.89 0.94
C PRO A 6 25.21 -0.60 0.34
N GLY A 7 25.53 -0.33 -0.93
CA GLY A 7 25.16 0.91 -1.61
C GLY A 7 23.64 1.08 -1.81
N ASP A 8 22.89 0.00 -1.93
CA ASP A 8 21.43 0.01 -2.03
C ASP A 8 20.74 0.49 -0.75
N ARG A 9 21.30 0.20 0.43
CA ARG A 9 20.85 0.77 1.72
C ARG A 9 21.10 2.27 1.74
N LEU A 10 22.25 2.73 1.25
CA LEU A 10 22.56 4.16 1.18
C LEU A 10 21.59 4.89 0.24
N GLU A 11 21.34 4.34 -0.94
CA GLU A 11 20.38 4.87 -1.88
C GLU A 11 18.97 4.92 -1.28
N THR A 12 18.53 3.82 -0.65
CA THR A 12 17.20 3.73 -0.03
C THR A 12 17.01 4.79 1.05
N ALA A 13 17.99 4.95 1.96
CA ALA A 13 17.93 5.97 3.02
C ALA A 13 17.88 7.39 2.42
N ARG A 14 18.70 7.66 1.40
CA ARG A 14 18.70 8.96 0.71
C ARG A 14 17.37 9.28 0.06
N LEU A 15 16.82 8.32 -0.70
CA LEU A 15 15.53 8.46 -1.38
C LEU A 15 14.38 8.61 -0.38
N ARG A 16 14.40 7.88 0.74
CA ARG A 16 13.44 8.06 1.85
C ARG A 16 13.44 9.47 2.43
N ARG A 17 14.59 10.15 2.41
CA ARG A 17 14.73 11.56 2.82
C ARG A 17 14.52 12.56 1.69
N GLY A 18 14.13 12.11 0.50
CA GLY A 18 13.90 12.98 -0.66
C GLY A 18 15.15 13.73 -1.13
N MET A 19 16.34 13.22 -0.79
CA MET A 19 17.61 13.90 -1.07
C MET A 19 18.15 13.53 -2.46
N THR A 20 18.68 14.52 -3.18
CA THR A 20 19.50 14.27 -4.37
C THR A 20 20.89 13.76 -3.95
N THR A 21 21.61 13.08 -4.85
CA THR A 21 23.02 12.66 -4.64
C THR A 21 23.88 13.86 -4.22
N ALA A 22 23.65 15.05 -4.79
CA ALA A 22 24.37 16.26 -4.44
C ALA A 22 24.02 16.78 -3.03
N ALA A 23 22.73 16.72 -2.64
CA ALA A 23 22.31 17.08 -1.29
C ALA A 23 22.91 16.14 -0.24
N ALA A 24 22.85 14.82 -0.48
CA ALA A 24 23.44 13.81 0.40
C ALA A 24 24.96 13.98 0.55
N ALA A 25 25.67 14.24 -0.54
CA ALA A 25 27.11 14.51 -0.50
C ALA A 25 27.45 15.72 0.37
N ARG A 26 26.68 16.82 0.25
CA ARG A 26 26.84 18.00 1.11
C ARG A 26 26.58 17.68 2.58
N THR A 27 25.49 16.96 2.89
CA THR A 27 25.17 16.58 4.28
C THR A 27 26.27 15.72 4.91
N LEU A 28 26.91 14.85 4.12
CA LEU A 28 28.00 13.98 4.58
C LEU A 28 29.39 14.63 4.54
N GLY A 29 29.52 15.85 4.03
CA GLY A 29 30.83 16.51 3.87
C GLY A 29 31.76 15.83 2.86
N VAL A 30 31.21 15.13 1.86
CA VAL A 30 31.99 14.45 0.80
C VAL A 30 31.68 15.04 -0.58
N THR A 31 32.51 14.72 -1.58
CA THR A 31 32.22 15.17 -2.96
C THR A 31 31.04 14.39 -3.56
N PRO A 32 30.25 14.99 -4.49
CA PRO A 32 29.19 14.26 -5.20
C PRO A 32 29.67 12.99 -5.92
N ARG A 33 30.92 13.02 -6.43
CA ARG A 33 31.57 11.85 -7.04
C ARG A 33 31.82 10.74 -6.02
N THR A 34 32.30 11.09 -4.83
CA THR A 34 32.50 10.14 -3.73
C THR A 34 31.18 9.51 -3.30
N TYR A 35 30.12 10.31 -3.14
CA TYR A 35 28.84 9.77 -2.72
C TYR A 35 28.20 8.86 -3.78
N ARG A 36 28.30 9.22 -5.07
CA ARG A 36 27.85 8.31 -6.14
C ARG A 36 28.59 6.97 -6.10
N ARG A 37 29.90 7.00 -5.83
CA ARG A 37 30.68 5.78 -5.64
C ARG A 37 30.21 4.97 -4.43
N TYR A 38 29.80 5.62 -3.35
CA TYR A 38 29.24 4.92 -2.18
C TYR A 38 27.96 4.14 -2.51
N GLU A 39 27.09 4.68 -3.37
CA GLU A 39 25.87 3.96 -3.80
C GLU A 39 26.18 2.82 -4.78
N GLN A 40 27.24 2.94 -5.59
CA GLN A 40 27.60 1.96 -6.62
C GLN A 40 28.46 0.82 -6.06
N ASP A 41 29.54 1.16 -5.36
CA ASP A 41 30.58 0.23 -4.90
C ASP A 41 30.45 -0.10 -3.41
N GLY A 42 29.60 0.63 -2.69
CA GLY A 42 29.53 0.61 -1.23
C GLY A 42 30.38 1.69 -0.56
N ALA A 43 30.01 2.05 0.67
CA ALA A 43 30.74 3.03 1.48
C ALA A 43 31.67 2.34 2.49
N PRO A 44 32.80 2.94 2.89
CA PRO A 44 33.63 2.40 3.98
C PRO A 44 32.81 2.21 5.28
N VAL A 45 33.01 1.11 6.00
CA VAL A 45 32.27 0.81 7.25
C VAL A 45 32.36 1.93 8.29
N ARG A 46 33.50 2.64 8.34
CA ARG A 46 33.70 3.82 9.20
C ARG A 46 32.70 4.97 8.95
N GLN A 47 31.99 4.98 7.83
CA GLN A 47 30.97 5.99 7.52
C GLN A 47 29.60 5.67 8.12
N ALA A 48 29.40 4.51 8.75
CA ALA A 48 28.08 4.06 9.21
C ALA A 48 27.40 5.07 10.15
N ASP A 49 28.12 5.66 11.10
CA ASP A 49 27.56 6.63 12.06
C ASP A 49 27.26 7.99 11.42
N ASN A 50 28.09 8.40 10.45
CA ASN A 50 27.86 9.61 9.65
C ASN A 50 26.60 9.46 8.78
N LEU A 51 26.43 8.29 8.15
CA LEU A 51 25.25 7.97 7.34
C LEU A 51 23.99 7.89 8.20
N ALA A 52 24.09 7.27 9.38
CA ALA A 52 23.01 7.21 10.36
C ALA A 52 22.52 8.60 10.74
N THR A 53 23.45 9.50 11.07
CA THR A 53 23.14 10.88 11.45
C THR A 53 22.61 11.68 10.26
N ALA A 54 23.26 11.60 9.09
CA ALA A 54 22.91 12.39 7.91
C ALA A 54 21.52 12.06 7.35
N PHE A 55 21.12 10.79 7.44
CA PHE A 55 19.83 10.33 6.93
C PHE A 55 18.81 10.10 8.02
N ASP A 56 19.12 10.27 9.30
CA ASP A 56 18.22 9.93 10.41
C ASP A 56 17.73 8.46 10.30
N PHE A 57 18.65 7.54 10.05
CA PHE A 57 18.37 6.10 10.03
C PHE A 57 19.21 5.42 11.13
N PRO A 58 18.70 4.38 11.79
CA PRO A 58 19.53 3.56 12.66
C PRO A 58 20.80 3.08 11.94
N ARG A 59 21.97 3.17 12.61
CA ARG A 59 23.25 2.64 12.10
C ARG A 59 23.12 1.22 11.54
N ARG A 60 22.28 0.40 12.21
CA ARG A 60 21.99 -0.99 11.81
C ARG A 60 21.48 -1.11 10.38
N PHE A 61 20.74 -0.12 9.87
CA PHE A 61 20.24 -0.11 8.50
C PHE A 61 21.36 -0.25 7.46
N PHE A 62 22.47 0.47 7.68
CA PHE A 62 23.58 0.55 6.72
C PHE A 62 24.54 -0.62 6.79
N VAL A 63 24.56 -1.36 7.91
CA VAL A 63 25.46 -2.52 8.09
C VAL A 63 24.79 -3.86 7.80
N ARG A 64 23.46 -3.88 7.65
CA ARG A 64 22.73 -5.07 7.19
C ARG A 64 22.95 -5.26 5.70
N ASP A 65 23.06 -6.52 5.28
CA ASP A 65 23.08 -6.85 3.85
C ASP A 65 21.87 -6.25 3.13
N GLY A 66 22.15 -5.72 1.95
CA GLY A 66 21.15 -5.15 1.06
C GLY A 66 20.96 -6.05 -0.16
N ASP A 67 19.72 -6.50 -0.37
CA ASP A 67 19.35 -7.38 -1.47
C ASP A 67 18.03 -6.98 -2.16
N ILE A 68 17.32 -5.96 -1.65
CA ILE A 68 16.02 -5.58 -2.18
C ILE A 68 16.19 -4.56 -3.32
N ARG A 69 16.18 -5.10 -4.53
CA ARG A 69 16.17 -4.31 -5.77
C ARG A 69 14.74 -4.15 -6.26
N LEU A 70 14.07 -3.12 -5.75
CA LEU A 70 12.85 -2.58 -6.35
C LEU A 70 13.23 -1.31 -7.12
N ASP A 71 12.89 -1.27 -8.41
CA ASP A 71 13.08 -0.09 -9.25
C ASP A 71 11.74 0.62 -9.52
N ALA A 72 11.77 1.94 -9.66
CA ALA A 72 10.59 2.72 -10.00
C ALA A 72 10.05 2.39 -11.40
N SER A 73 10.90 1.98 -12.33
CA SER A 73 10.50 1.53 -13.65
C SER A 73 9.65 0.25 -13.61
N GLU A 74 9.84 -0.60 -12.59
CA GLU A 74 9.10 -1.85 -12.39
C GLU A 74 7.77 -1.66 -11.64
N ALA A 75 7.53 -0.45 -11.10
CA ALA A 75 6.31 -0.10 -10.40
C ALA A 75 5.31 0.63 -11.32
N ILE A 76 4.03 0.29 -11.18
CA ILE A 76 2.94 0.95 -11.90
C ILE A 76 2.30 1.97 -10.95
N PHE A 77 2.38 3.25 -11.30
CA PHE A 77 1.97 4.37 -10.46
C PHE A 77 0.72 5.06 -11.00
N ARG A 78 -0.39 5.02 -10.24
CA ARG A 78 -1.65 5.72 -10.55
C ARG A 78 -1.54 7.23 -10.71
N ALA A 79 -0.74 7.88 -9.86
CA ALA A 79 -0.43 9.31 -9.97
C ALA A 79 0.85 9.59 -10.79
N GLY A 80 1.40 8.55 -11.44
CA GLY A 80 2.74 8.52 -12.03
C GLY A 80 3.03 9.59 -13.07
N ARG A 81 2.01 10.16 -13.74
CA ARG A 81 2.25 11.24 -14.70
C ARG A 81 2.47 12.63 -14.09
N ARG A 82 2.00 12.90 -12.86
CA ARG A 82 2.14 14.24 -12.21
C ARG A 82 3.10 14.26 -11.03
N ALA A 83 3.28 13.11 -10.37
CA ALA A 83 4.25 13.04 -9.28
C ALA A 83 5.67 13.26 -9.85
N PRO A 84 6.47 14.19 -9.28
CA PRO A 84 7.86 14.35 -9.67
C PRO A 84 8.61 13.03 -9.52
N ASP A 85 9.60 12.75 -10.38
CA ASP A 85 10.34 11.48 -10.33
C ASP A 85 10.99 11.24 -8.95
N ALA A 86 11.44 12.30 -8.28
CA ALA A 86 11.93 12.23 -6.91
C ALA A 86 10.89 11.64 -5.92
N ALA A 87 9.60 11.96 -6.10
CA ALA A 87 8.53 11.41 -5.28
C ALA A 87 8.27 9.93 -5.57
N LYS A 88 8.34 9.51 -6.84
CA LYS A 88 8.23 8.08 -7.22
C LYS A 88 9.37 7.26 -6.63
N GLN A 89 10.60 7.79 -6.72
CA GLN A 89 11.79 7.16 -6.15
C GLN A 89 11.68 7.07 -4.62
N ALA A 90 11.18 8.11 -3.96
CA ALA A 90 10.92 8.08 -2.52
C ALA A 90 9.85 7.03 -2.14
N ALA A 91 8.79 6.88 -2.96
CA ALA A 91 7.75 5.87 -2.77
C ALA A 91 8.30 4.45 -2.95
N VAL A 92 9.13 4.20 -3.98
CA VAL A 92 9.81 2.91 -4.17
C VAL A 92 10.77 2.58 -3.04
N ALA A 93 11.47 3.58 -2.50
CA ALA A 93 12.31 3.38 -1.32
C ALA A 93 11.51 2.98 -0.07
N VAL A 94 10.26 3.47 0.07
CA VAL A 94 9.31 2.93 1.07
C VAL A 94 8.95 1.49 0.73
N GLY A 95 8.73 1.17 -0.55
CA GLY A 95 8.50 -0.17 -1.03
C GLY A 95 9.57 -1.18 -0.62
N ARG A 96 10.84 -0.79 -0.75
CA ARG A 96 12.00 -1.61 -0.31
C ARG A 96 11.91 -1.95 1.18
N CYS A 97 11.60 -0.95 2.02
CA CYS A 97 11.36 -1.18 3.46
C CYS A 97 10.11 -2.04 3.73
N GLY A 98 9.05 -1.92 2.92
CA GLY A 98 7.86 -2.75 3.02
C GLY A 98 8.14 -4.23 2.75
N VAL A 99 8.95 -4.52 1.72
CA VAL A 99 9.43 -5.88 1.42
C VAL A 99 10.29 -6.44 2.56
N ASP A 100 11.16 -5.62 3.17
CA ASP A 100 11.93 -6.03 4.36
C ASP A 100 11.00 -6.45 5.52
N VAL A 101 9.94 -5.67 5.78
CA VAL A 101 8.95 -5.99 6.82
C VAL A 101 8.19 -7.27 6.48
N ASP A 102 7.76 -7.44 5.23
CA ASP A 102 7.05 -8.64 4.80
C ASP A 102 7.93 -9.90 4.89
N ARG A 103 9.19 -9.83 4.44
CA ARG A 103 10.18 -10.92 4.62
C ARG A 103 10.41 -11.23 6.09
N TYR A 104 10.45 -10.23 6.96
CA TYR A 104 10.58 -10.43 8.40
C TYR A 104 9.38 -11.19 8.99
N ILE A 105 8.17 -10.85 8.55
CA ILE A 105 6.92 -11.52 8.96
C ILE A 105 6.90 -12.97 8.45
N ARG A 106 7.23 -13.21 7.19
CA ARG A 106 7.22 -14.56 6.56
C ARG A 106 8.17 -15.56 7.22
N ARG A 107 9.25 -15.08 7.83
CA ARG A 107 10.16 -15.93 8.62
C ARG A 107 9.49 -16.52 9.87
N ARG A 108 8.37 -15.94 10.31
CA ARG A 108 7.66 -16.30 11.55
C ARG A 108 6.22 -16.76 11.32
N PHE A 109 5.58 -16.32 10.25
CA PHE A 109 4.19 -16.62 9.91
C PHE A 109 4.09 -17.15 8.48
N VAL A 110 3.16 -18.06 8.22
CA VAL A 110 2.77 -18.39 6.84
C VAL A 110 1.71 -17.40 6.39
N LEU A 111 1.99 -16.66 5.31
CA LEU A 111 1.07 -15.70 4.73
C LEU A 111 0.18 -16.36 3.68
N PRO A 112 -1.00 -15.76 3.36
CA PRO A 112 -1.83 -16.26 2.27
C PRO A 112 -1.07 -16.32 0.94
N GLU A 113 -1.29 -17.42 0.22
CA GLU A 113 -0.76 -17.65 -1.12
C GLU A 113 -1.40 -16.72 -2.15
N VAL A 114 -0.67 -16.47 -3.23
CA VAL A 114 -1.12 -15.58 -4.31
C VAL A 114 -2.23 -16.25 -5.10
N ASP A 115 -3.41 -15.63 -5.11
CA ASP A 115 -4.57 -16.05 -5.90
C ASP A 115 -5.03 -14.89 -6.80
N LEU A 116 -4.18 -14.56 -7.77
CA LEU A 116 -4.43 -13.55 -8.78
C LEU A 116 -4.33 -14.16 -10.19
N PRO A 117 -5.44 -14.18 -10.95
CA PRO A 117 -5.39 -14.57 -12.35
C PRO A 117 -4.66 -13.50 -13.17
N ASP A 118 -4.00 -13.94 -14.23
CA ASP A 118 -3.70 -13.07 -15.36
C ASP A 118 -4.96 -12.94 -16.21
N VAL A 119 -5.50 -11.74 -16.31
CA VAL A 119 -6.65 -11.44 -17.18
C VAL A 119 -6.29 -10.38 -18.22
N SER A 120 -5.00 -10.27 -18.55
CA SER A 120 -4.53 -9.44 -19.66
C SER A 120 -5.25 -9.79 -20.97
N GLY A 121 -5.50 -8.78 -21.80
CA GLY A 121 -6.23 -8.93 -23.07
C GLY A 121 -7.76 -8.93 -22.94
N HIS A 122 -8.32 -9.03 -21.74
CA HIS A 122 -9.75 -8.79 -21.53
C HIS A 122 -10.06 -7.29 -21.38
N THR A 123 -11.27 -6.89 -21.75
CA THR A 123 -11.75 -5.53 -21.45
C THR A 123 -11.82 -5.32 -19.93
N PRO A 124 -11.63 -4.09 -19.41
CA PRO A 124 -11.64 -3.81 -17.98
C PRO A 124 -12.88 -4.35 -17.25
N ARG A 125 -14.05 -4.18 -17.86
CA ARG A 125 -15.33 -4.71 -17.34
C ARG A 125 -15.31 -6.24 -17.23
N THR A 126 -14.79 -6.93 -18.23
CA THR A 126 -14.74 -8.40 -18.26
C THR A 126 -13.74 -8.90 -17.22
N ALA A 127 -12.55 -8.29 -17.17
CA ALA A 127 -11.53 -8.57 -16.16
C ALA A 127 -12.07 -8.43 -14.73
N ALA A 128 -12.79 -7.32 -14.44
CA ALA A 128 -13.41 -7.10 -13.14
C ALA A 128 -14.42 -8.21 -12.77
N ARG A 129 -15.25 -8.64 -13.72
CA ARG A 129 -16.24 -9.72 -13.50
C ARG A 129 -15.58 -11.07 -13.30
N LEU A 130 -14.62 -11.44 -14.15
CA LEU A 130 -13.85 -12.68 -14.01
C LEU A 130 -13.18 -12.75 -12.63
N LEU A 131 -12.62 -11.63 -12.16
CA LEU A 131 -12.02 -11.59 -10.82
C LEU A 131 -13.07 -11.74 -9.71
N ARG A 132 -14.22 -11.06 -9.82
CA ARG A 132 -15.33 -11.22 -8.87
C ARG A 132 -15.85 -12.66 -8.82
N ASP A 133 -15.96 -13.32 -9.96
CA ASP A 133 -16.42 -14.70 -10.08
C ASP A 133 -15.41 -15.68 -9.48
N ARG A 134 -14.13 -15.58 -9.86
CA ARG A 134 -13.03 -16.37 -9.26
C ARG A 134 -13.00 -16.19 -7.75
N TRP A 135 -13.35 -15.00 -7.28
CA TRP A 135 -13.35 -14.69 -5.87
C TRP A 135 -14.67 -14.96 -5.13
N SER A 136 -15.69 -15.44 -5.85
CA SER A 136 -17.03 -15.72 -5.36
C SER A 136 -17.67 -14.52 -4.66
N LEU A 137 -17.53 -13.34 -5.25
CA LEU A 137 -18.00 -12.07 -4.70
C LEU A 137 -19.42 -11.71 -5.20
N GLY A 138 -19.90 -12.35 -6.27
CA GLY A 138 -21.18 -12.04 -6.90
C GLY A 138 -21.26 -10.56 -7.26
N ASP A 139 -22.41 -9.92 -7.03
CA ASP A 139 -22.63 -8.47 -7.24
C ASP A 139 -22.68 -7.66 -5.95
N ALA A 140 -22.54 -8.29 -4.79
CA ALA A 140 -22.66 -7.63 -3.49
C ALA A 140 -21.55 -6.59 -3.25
N PRO A 141 -21.79 -5.58 -2.38
CA PRO A 141 -20.73 -4.69 -1.90
C PRO A 141 -19.53 -5.47 -1.38
N LEU A 142 -18.32 -5.07 -1.79
CA LEU A 142 -17.11 -5.73 -1.31
C LEU A 142 -16.92 -5.49 0.20
N PRO A 143 -16.33 -6.45 0.93
CA PRO A 143 -15.98 -6.27 2.34
C PRO A 143 -14.81 -5.29 2.47
N ASN A 144 -14.07 -5.35 3.58
CA ASN A 144 -12.82 -4.61 3.73
C ASN A 144 -11.85 -4.96 2.59
N LEU A 145 -11.53 -3.99 1.72
CA LEU A 145 -10.76 -4.28 0.49
C LEU A 145 -9.29 -4.60 0.78
N VAL A 146 -8.70 -3.98 1.82
CA VAL A 146 -7.35 -4.35 2.29
C VAL A 146 -7.32 -5.83 2.68
N GLN A 147 -8.30 -6.28 3.48
CA GLN A 147 -8.39 -7.68 3.91
C GLN A 147 -8.69 -8.63 2.76
N LEU A 148 -9.54 -8.21 1.81
CA LEU A 148 -9.81 -8.99 0.61
C LEU A 148 -8.53 -9.20 -0.18
N CYS A 149 -7.74 -8.15 -0.43
CA CYS A 149 -6.44 -8.25 -1.11
C CYS A 149 -5.47 -9.16 -0.35
N GLU A 150 -5.32 -8.96 0.97
CA GLU A 150 -4.46 -9.81 1.82
C GLU A 150 -4.87 -11.28 1.79
N SER A 151 -6.18 -11.58 1.77
CA SER A 151 -6.71 -12.94 1.68
C SER A 151 -6.35 -13.67 0.37
N ARG A 152 -5.95 -12.91 -0.65
CA ARG A 152 -5.56 -13.40 -1.99
C ARG A 152 -4.06 -13.30 -2.23
N GLY A 153 -3.29 -13.14 -1.16
CA GLY A 153 -1.83 -13.09 -1.19
C GLY A 153 -1.23 -11.75 -1.61
N ILE A 154 -2.03 -10.70 -1.79
CA ILE A 154 -1.52 -9.36 -2.08
C ILE A 154 -1.03 -8.71 -0.78
N ARG A 155 0.19 -8.19 -0.80
CA ARG A 155 0.76 -7.44 0.34
C ARG A 155 0.35 -5.98 0.25
N VAL A 156 -0.39 -5.49 1.23
CA VAL A 156 -0.88 -4.11 1.23
C VAL A 156 -0.20 -3.31 2.33
N HIS A 157 0.57 -2.29 1.94
CA HIS A 157 1.33 -1.44 2.85
C HIS A 157 0.91 0.02 2.77
N GLY A 158 1.19 0.79 3.82
CA GLY A 158 0.96 2.23 3.83
C GLY A 158 2.17 3.02 3.33
N LEU A 159 1.90 4.12 2.63
CA LEU A 159 2.88 5.15 2.35
C LEU A 159 2.93 6.17 3.51
N PRO A 160 4.10 6.69 3.90
CA PRO A 160 4.23 7.77 4.85
C PRO A 160 3.93 9.13 4.19
N PRO A 161 3.65 10.18 5.00
CA PRO A 161 3.41 11.54 4.49
C PRO A 161 4.51 12.07 3.55
N SER A 162 5.77 11.69 3.75
CA SER A 162 6.88 12.08 2.88
C SER A 162 6.78 11.54 1.44
N ALA A 163 5.92 10.54 1.19
CA ALA A 163 5.68 9.94 -0.12
C ALA A 163 4.27 10.24 -0.68
N TYR A 164 3.48 11.11 -0.05
CA TYR A 164 2.08 11.39 -0.44
C TYR A 164 1.87 12.07 -1.80
N ALA A 165 2.94 12.52 -2.45
CA ALA A 165 2.90 12.91 -3.85
C ALA A 165 2.45 11.75 -4.76
N VAL A 166 2.62 10.51 -4.31
CA VAL A 166 2.01 9.30 -4.90
C VAL A 166 0.80 8.90 -4.06
N ASP A 167 -0.35 8.74 -4.72
CA ASP A 167 -1.59 8.29 -4.07
C ASP A 167 -1.56 6.79 -3.74
N ALA A 168 -1.20 5.99 -4.73
CA ALA A 168 -0.95 4.57 -4.61
C ALA A 168 -0.05 4.11 -5.76
N TYR A 169 0.53 2.93 -5.60
CA TYR A 169 1.18 2.21 -6.69
C TYR A 169 1.17 0.71 -6.39
N SER A 170 1.39 -0.09 -7.43
CA SER A 170 1.51 -1.54 -7.35
C SER A 170 2.75 -2.03 -8.08
N CYS A 171 3.26 -3.18 -7.64
CA CYS A 171 4.33 -3.89 -8.32
C CYS A 171 4.28 -5.39 -8.02
N TRP A 172 4.94 -6.16 -8.86
CA TRP A 172 5.30 -7.54 -8.57
C TRP A 172 6.76 -7.58 -8.14
N TYR A 173 7.06 -8.30 -7.06
CA TYR A 173 8.43 -8.49 -6.59
C TYR A 173 8.61 -9.91 -6.06
N ASP A 174 9.62 -10.61 -6.58
CA ASP A 174 9.96 -11.99 -6.16
C ASP A 174 8.75 -12.95 -6.23
N GLY A 175 7.87 -12.76 -7.22
CA GLY A 175 6.65 -13.54 -7.41
C GLY A 175 5.44 -13.10 -6.58
N ASP A 176 5.58 -12.13 -5.69
CA ASP A 176 4.46 -11.60 -4.88
C ASP A 176 3.95 -10.24 -5.37
N PRO A 177 2.63 -10.00 -5.32
CA PRO A 177 2.03 -8.72 -5.65
C PRO A 177 1.98 -7.79 -4.43
N TYR A 178 2.36 -6.54 -4.63
CA TYR A 178 2.35 -5.49 -3.63
C TYR A 178 1.46 -4.32 -4.05
N ILE A 179 0.75 -3.73 -3.08
CA ILE A 179 0.04 -2.45 -3.19
C ILE A 179 0.54 -1.54 -2.07
N PHE A 180 0.94 -0.32 -2.43
CA PHE A 180 1.35 0.71 -1.48
C PHE A 180 0.38 1.88 -1.55
N LEU A 181 -0.21 2.28 -0.42
CA LEU A 181 -1.34 3.19 -0.36
C LEU A 181 -1.08 4.40 0.54
N ALA A 182 -1.29 5.61 0.02
CA ALA A 182 -1.33 6.82 0.83
C ALA A 182 -2.74 7.06 1.40
N ARG A 183 -2.84 7.18 2.73
CA ARG A 183 -4.10 7.48 3.42
C ARG A 183 -4.33 9.00 3.57
N ARG A 184 -4.43 9.68 2.42
CA ARG A 184 -4.65 11.15 2.37
C ARG A 184 -5.99 11.58 1.78
N ARG A 185 -6.62 10.73 0.96
CA ARG A 185 -7.97 10.96 0.42
C ARG A 185 -9.02 10.35 1.33
N THR A 186 -10.30 10.55 1.05
CA THR A 186 -11.37 9.89 1.83
C THR A 186 -11.19 8.37 1.82
N PRO A 187 -11.75 7.63 2.81
CA PRO A 187 -11.66 6.18 2.81
C PRO A 187 -12.22 5.53 1.53
N GLU A 188 -13.26 6.08 0.92
CA GLU A 188 -13.79 5.65 -0.39
C GLU A 188 -12.78 5.90 -1.50
N GLY A 189 -12.07 7.03 -1.46
CA GLY A 189 -11.00 7.35 -2.39
C GLY A 189 -9.86 6.34 -2.30
N ALA A 190 -9.42 6.01 -1.08
CA ALA A 190 -8.40 5.00 -0.81
C ALA A 190 -8.85 3.59 -1.18
N ARG A 191 -10.13 3.28 -1.05
CA ARG A 191 -10.71 2.02 -1.53
C ARG A 191 -10.71 1.94 -3.06
N PHE A 192 -11.01 3.04 -3.74
CA PHE A 192 -10.88 3.14 -5.19
C PHE A 192 -9.42 2.99 -5.62
N ASP A 193 -8.46 3.57 -4.89
CA ASP A 193 -7.03 3.37 -5.12
C ASP A 193 -6.67 1.90 -5.13
N ILE A 194 -7.05 1.15 -4.10
CA ILE A 194 -6.72 -0.28 -4.02
C ILE A 194 -7.33 -1.05 -5.19
N ALA A 195 -8.58 -0.76 -5.57
CA ALA A 195 -9.24 -1.42 -6.69
C ALA A 195 -8.56 -1.11 -8.04
N HIS A 196 -8.08 0.12 -8.20
CA HIS A 196 -7.33 0.56 -9.38
C HIS A 196 -5.98 -0.16 -9.46
N GLU A 197 -5.21 -0.19 -8.37
CA GLU A 197 -3.95 -0.92 -8.30
C GLU A 197 -4.12 -2.42 -8.52
N LEU A 198 -5.21 -3.00 -8.00
CA LEU A 198 -5.58 -4.38 -8.29
C LEU A 198 -5.83 -4.60 -9.79
N GLY A 199 -6.45 -3.63 -10.48
CA GLY A 199 -6.61 -3.65 -11.93
C GLY A 199 -5.27 -3.75 -12.67
N HIS A 200 -4.28 -2.94 -12.27
CA HIS A 200 -2.93 -3.06 -12.82
C HIS A 200 -2.31 -4.43 -12.58
N LEU A 201 -2.41 -4.98 -11.36
CA LEU A 201 -1.82 -6.27 -11.03
C LEU A 201 -2.37 -7.43 -11.88
N VAL A 202 -3.66 -7.39 -12.25
CA VAL A 202 -4.33 -8.48 -12.99
C VAL A 202 -4.40 -8.27 -14.49
N MET A 203 -4.40 -7.02 -14.97
CA MET A 203 -4.52 -6.70 -16.40
C MET A 203 -3.18 -6.34 -17.05
N HIS A 204 -2.24 -5.76 -16.31
CA HIS A 204 -1.08 -5.07 -16.86
C HIS A 204 0.24 -5.67 -16.37
N ARG A 205 0.54 -6.92 -16.78
CA ARG A 205 1.85 -7.50 -16.48
C ARG A 205 2.96 -6.76 -17.23
N GLY A 206 3.93 -6.25 -16.47
CA GLY A 206 5.15 -5.65 -16.98
C GLY A 206 5.19 -4.11 -16.90
N PRO A 207 6.41 -3.54 -16.87
CA PRO A 207 6.63 -2.12 -16.64
C PRO A 207 6.24 -1.28 -17.86
N SER A 208 5.03 -0.71 -17.83
CA SER A 208 4.70 0.50 -18.59
C SER A 208 3.39 1.10 -18.10
N SER A 209 3.39 2.39 -17.78
CA SER A 209 2.18 3.18 -17.57
C SER A 209 1.88 3.94 -18.86
N SER A 210 0.90 3.47 -19.64
CA SER A 210 0.31 4.24 -20.74
C SER A 210 -0.97 4.92 -20.26
N GLU A 211 -1.39 5.98 -20.96
CA GLU A 211 -2.65 6.66 -20.66
C GLU A 211 -3.85 5.71 -20.78
N ASP A 212 -3.80 4.82 -21.77
CA ASP A 212 -4.81 3.77 -21.96
C ASP A 212 -4.88 2.82 -20.76
N ARG A 213 -3.73 2.38 -20.21
CA ARG A 213 -3.69 1.49 -19.03
C ARG A 213 -4.29 2.15 -17.79
N GLU A 214 -4.10 3.45 -17.59
CA GLU A 214 -4.71 4.19 -16.48
C GLU A 214 -6.23 4.28 -16.62
N VAL A 215 -6.71 4.52 -17.85
CA VAL A 215 -8.15 4.52 -18.16
C VAL A 215 -8.73 3.13 -17.94
N GLU A 216 -8.05 2.09 -18.40
CA GLU A 216 -8.42 0.69 -18.19
C GLU A 216 -8.48 0.33 -16.70
N ALA A 217 -7.50 0.73 -15.90
CA ALA A 217 -7.48 0.50 -14.46
C ALA A 217 -8.61 1.25 -13.73
N ASP A 218 -8.92 2.50 -14.11
CA ASP A 218 -10.07 3.24 -13.58
C ASP A 218 -11.42 2.60 -13.95
N GLU A 219 -11.55 2.09 -15.18
CA GLU A 219 -12.74 1.34 -15.61
C GLU A 219 -12.89 0.01 -14.89
N PHE A 220 -11.79 -0.72 -14.71
CA PHE A 220 -11.72 -1.94 -13.92
C PHE A 220 -12.17 -1.66 -12.49
N ALA A 221 -11.58 -0.66 -11.83
CA ALA A 221 -11.90 -0.31 -10.45
C ALA A 221 -13.38 0.06 -10.28
N SER A 222 -13.93 0.80 -11.25
CA SER A 222 -15.34 1.19 -11.25
C SER A 222 -16.27 -0.02 -11.31
N GLU A 223 -16.06 -0.94 -12.27
CA GLU A 223 -16.89 -2.15 -12.39
C GLU A 223 -16.64 -3.13 -11.23
N PHE A 224 -15.39 -3.27 -10.77
CA PHE A 224 -15.04 -4.17 -9.68
C PHE A 224 -15.69 -3.75 -8.35
N LEU A 225 -15.70 -2.44 -8.06
CA LEU A 225 -16.32 -1.91 -6.86
C LEU A 225 -17.84 -1.80 -6.98
N LEU A 226 -18.36 -1.43 -8.15
CA LEU A 226 -19.76 -1.15 -8.38
C LEU A 226 -20.20 -1.75 -9.73
N PRO A 227 -20.55 -3.06 -9.75
CA PRO A 227 -20.93 -3.75 -10.98
C PRO A 227 -22.12 -3.09 -11.68
N ARG A 228 -22.12 -3.08 -13.02
CA ARG A 228 -23.24 -2.52 -13.79
C ARG A 228 -24.57 -3.22 -13.50
N THR A 229 -24.52 -4.52 -13.23
CA THR A 229 -25.67 -5.36 -12.85
C THR A 229 -26.25 -4.93 -11.50
N ALA A 230 -25.38 -4.67 -10.52
CA ALA A 230 -25.79 -4.09 -9.24
C ALA A 230 -26.46 -2.73 -9.40
N LEU A 231 -25.90 -1.84 -10.23
CA LEU A 231 -26.51 -0.55 -10.53
C LEU A 231 -27.93 -0.71 -11.09
N ALA A 232 -28.08 -1.56 -12.12
CA ALA A 232 -29.38 -1.82 -12.75
C ALA A 232 -30.45 -2.31 -11.77
N ALA A 233 -30.06 -3.08 -10.74
CA ALA A 233 -30.96 -3.57 -9.71
C ALA A 233 -31.31 -2.51 -8.64
N MET A 234 -30.48 -1.47 -8.47
CA MET A 234 -30.60 -0.51 -7.38
C MET A 234 -31.18 0.85 -7.77
N VAL A 235 -31.23 1.20 -9.05
CA VAL A 235 -31.66 2.53 -9.49
C VAL A 235 -32.82 2.46 -10.49
N PRO A 236 -33.70 3.47 -10.51
CA PRO A 236 -34.68 3.61 -11.59
C PRO A 236 -33.98 3.98 -12.91
N ARG A 237 -34.72 3.99 -14.01
CA ARG A 237 -34.21 4.35 -15.36
C ARG A 237 -33.54 5.74 -15.40
N HIS A 238 -33.99 6.67 -14.57
CA HIS A 238 -33.45 8.04 -14.47
C HIS A 238 -33.13 8.37 -13.01
N PRO A 239 -31.97 7.95 -12.49
CA PRO A 239 -31.61 8.17 -11.10
C PRO A 239 -31.37 9.64 -10.79
N GLY A 240 -31.84 10.07 -9.63
CA GLY A 240 -31.54 11.40 -9.07
C GLY A 240 -30.40 11.36 -8.05
N LEU A 241 -30.13 12.52 -7.44
CA LEU A 241 -29.13 12.64 -6.37
C LEU A 241 -29.39 11.65 -5.21
N ARG A 242 -30.66 11.43 -4.84
CA ARG A 242 -31.03 10.52 -3.74
C ARG A 242 -30.61 9.08 -4.04
N ASP A 243 -30.79 8.61 -5.28
CA ASP A 243 -30.38 7.27 -5.69
C ASP A 243 -28.86 7.12 -5.64
N ILE A 244 -28.13 8.14 -6.09
CA ILE A 244 -26.66 8.18 -6.04
C ILE A 244 -26.17 8.07 -4.60
N LEU A 245 -26.73 8.87 -3.69
CA LEU A 245 -26.34 8.83 -2.28
C LEU A 245 -26.71 7.50 -1.61
N ARG A 246 -27.79 6.83 -2.05
CA ARG A 246 -28.13 5.48 -1.59
C ARG A 246 -27.11 4.44 -2.08
N VAL A 247 -26.79 4.45 -3.38
CA VAL A 247 -25.85 3.50 -3.98
C VAL A 247 -24.45 3.66 -3.38
N ARG A 248 -23.94 4.90 -3.28
CA ARG A 248 -22.61 5.16 -2.73
C ARG A 248 -22.47 4.62 -1.30
N ALA A 249 -23.52 4.77 -0.48
CA ALA A 249 -23.52 4.33 0.90
C ALA A 249 -23.55 2.80 0.99
N ALA A 250 -24.34 2.14 0.14
CA ALA A 250 -24.42 0.69 0.08
C ALA A 250 -23.10 0.04 -0.38
N TYR A 251 -22.45 0.59 -1.40
CA TYR A 251 -21.22 0.04 -2.00
C TYR A 251 -19.92 0.61 -1.41
N ARG A 252 -20.04 1.60 -0.52
CA ARG A 252 -18.92 2.30 0.13
C ARG A 252 -17.96 2.90 -0.90
N VAL A 253 -18.51 3.59 -1.89
CA VAL A 253 -17.77 4.30 -2.94
C VAL A 253 -18.10 5.78 -2.89
N SER A 254 -17.33 6.61 -3.60
CA SER A 254 -17.58 8.05 -3.63
C SER A 254 -18.86 8.40 -4.40
N ALA A 255 -19.52 9.49 -4.03
CA ALA A 255 -20.68 9.98 -4.76
C ALA A 255 -20.34 10.32 -6.21
N MET A 256 -19.14 10.87 -6.43
CA MET A 256 -18.63 11.18 -7.77
C MET A 256 -18.36 9.92 -8.59
N ALA A 257 -17.73 8.89 -8.03
CA ALA A 257 -17.51 7.62 -8.73
C ALA A 257 -18.84 6.92 -9.06
N THR A 258 -19.84 7.04 -8.19
CA THR A 258 -21.20 6.53 -8.44
C THR A 258 -21.84 7.25 -9.62
N ALA A 259 -21.75 8.59 -9.68
CA ALA A 259 -22.27 9.38 -10.80
C ALA A 259 -21.58 9.03 -12.13
N VAL A 260 -20.25 8.86 -12.11
CA VAL A 260 -19.46 8.40 -13.27
C VAL A 260 -19.92 7.01 -13.72
N SER A 261 -20.10 6.07 -12.78
CA SER A 261 -20.50 4.69 -13.10
C SER A 261 -21.91 4.64 -13.70
N LEU A 262 -22.85 5.43 -13.18
CA LEU A 262 -24.20 5.54 -13.73
C LEU A 262 -24.22 6.17 -15.13
N HIS A 263 -23.40 7.19 -15.37
CA HIS A 263 -23.24 7.80 -16.70
C HIS A 263 -22.65 6.80 -17.70
N ARG A 264 -21.53 6.15 -17.36
CA ARG A 264 -20.91 5.10 -18.20
C ARG A 264 -21.83 3.91 -18.48
N ALA A 265 -22.72 3.58 -17.56
CA ALA A 265 -23.69 2.50 -17.73
C ALA A 265 -24.94 2.90 -18.54
N GLY A 266 -25.10 4.19 -18.87
CA GLY A 266 -26.19 4.75 -19.67
C GLY A 266 -27.44 5.15 -18.87
N PHE A 267 -27.38 5.17 -17.54
CA PHE A 267 -28.52 5.58 -16.69
C PHE A 267 -28.64 7.11 -16.59
N LEU A 268 -27.53 7.83 -16.73
CA LEU A 268 -27.52 9.29 -16.79
C LEU A 268 -27.15 9.74 -18.20
N SER A 269 -27.92 10.68 -18.74
CA SER A 269 -27.50 11.43 -19.92
C SER A 269 -26.34 12.39 -19.57
N ASP A 270 -25.61 12.88 -20.58
CA ASP A 270 -24.56 13.88 -20.38
C ASP A 270 -25.05 15.11 -19.61
N TYR A 271 -26.26 15.56 -19.90
CA TYR A 271 -26.88 16.69 -19.22
C TYR A 271 -27.13 16.36 -17.74
N ALA A 272 -27.76 15.21 -17.46
CA ALA A 272 -28.07 14.79 -16.10
C ALA A 272 -26.79 14.57 -15.28
N TYR A 273 -25.78 13.93 -15.86
CA TYR A 273 -24.47 13.73 -15.25
C TYR A 273 -23.81 15.05 -14.86
N ARG A 274 -23.70 16.01 -15.79
CA ARG A 274 -23.12 17.33 -15.51
C ARG A 274 -23.90 18.07 -14.41
N ALA A 275 -25.23 18.02 -14.43
CA ALA A 275 -26.07 18.65 -13.42
C ALA A 275 -25.84 18.06 -12.03
N VAL A 276 -25.89 16.73 -11.91
CA VAL A 276 -25.63 16.01 -10.65
C VAL A 276 -24.23 16.30 -10.13
N CYS A 277 -23.20 16.28 -10.98
CA CYS A 277 -21.83 16.57 -10.57
C CYS A 277 -21.66 17.99 -10.02
N ARG A 278 -22.36 18.99 -10.59
CA ARG A 278 -22.39 20.34 -10.02
C ARG A 278 -23.05 20.34 -8.63
N THR A 279 -24.19 19.66 -8.48
CA THR A 279 -24.89 19.56 -7.20
C THR A 279 -24.04 18.86 -6.14
N LEU A 280 -23.36 17.76 -6.49
CA LEU A 280 -22.44 17.05 -5.61
C LEU A 280 -21.26 17.93 -5.20
N ALA A 281 -20.66 18.67 -6.15
CA ALA A 281 -19.58 19.60 -5.87
C ALA A 281 -20.01 20.69 -4.89
N GLY A 282 -21.18 21.31 -5.09
CA GLY A 282 -21.74 22.31 -4.18
C GLY A 282 -22.08 21.76 -2.78
N LYS A 283 -22.19 20.44 -2.64
CA LYS A 283 -22.40 19.73 -1.36
C LYS A 283 -21.10 19.18 -0.74
N GLY A 284 -19.92 19.48 -1.32
CA GLY A 284 -18.62 19.10 -0.76
C GLY A 284 -18.09 17.72 -1.19
N PHE A 285 -18.78 17.01 -2.10
CA PHE A 285 -18.42 15.64 -2.51
C PHE A 285 -17.19 15.55 -3.46
N ARG A 286 -16.49 16.65 -3.72
CA ARG A 286 -15.25 16.63 -4.53
C ARG A 286 -14.01 16.33 -3.70
N SER A 287 -13.97 16.80 -2.47
CA SER A 287 -12.82 16.70 -1.57
C SER A 287 -13.12 15.89 -0.30
N SER A 288 -14.39 15.59 -0.06
CA SER A 288 -14.85 14.86 1.13
C SER A 288 -16.02 13.94 0.77
N GLU A 289 -16.39 13.06 1.69
CA GLU A 289 -17.58 12.19 1.57
C GLU A 289 -18.45 12.36 2.82
N PRO A 290 -19.27 13.43 2.91
CA PRO A 290 -20.16 13.63 4.06
C PRO A 290 -21.08 12.43 4.30
N GLY A 291 -21.07 11.88 5.52
CA GLY A 291 -21.81 10.65 5.85
C GLY A 291 -21.30 9.41 5.10
N GLY A 292 -20.06 9.42 4.64
CA GLY A 292 -19.36 8.27 4.09
C GLY A 292 -18.81 7.34 5.18
N MET A 293 -17.82 6.54 4.81
CA MET A 293 -17.10 5.62 5.67
C MET A 293 -16.43 6.36 6.83
N GLY A 294 -16.63 5.86 8.06
CA GLY A 294 -16.06 6.47 9.26
C GLY A 294 -14.56 6.24 9.47
N ALA A 295 -13.96 5.29 8.75
CA ALA A 295 -12.53 4.99 8.86
C ALA A 295 -11.98 4.32 7.59
N TYR A 296 -10.67 4.42 7.39
CA TYR A 296 -9.95 3.63 6.40
C TYR A 296 -10.04 2.13 6.71
N GLU A 297 -10.06 1.35 5.64
CA GLU A 297 -10.02 -0.11 5.71
C GLU A 297 -8.68 -0.60 6.26
N ARG A 298 -8.72 -1.60 7.14
CA ARG A 298 -7.59 -2.03 7.97
C ARG A 298 -7.10 -3.43 7.62
N SER A 299 -5.80 -3.64 7.74
CA SER A 299 -5.14 -4.94 7.58
C SER A 299 -5.59 -5.95 8.65
N ARG A 300 -5.85 -7.20 8.22
CA ARG A 300 -6.01 -8.34 9.13
C ARG A 300 -4.66 -8.96 9.46
N VAL A 301 -3.73 -8.97 8.51
CA VAL A 301 -2.37 -9.50 8.72
C VAL A 301 -1.66 -8.73 9.83
N PHE A 302 -1.56 -7.40 9.73
CA PHE A 302 -0.87 -6.59 10.73
C PHE A 302 -1.58 -6.60 12.08
N SER A 303 -2.92 -6.54 12.11
CA SER A 303 -3.64 -6.64 13.38
C SER A 303 -3.43 -7.99 14.07
N THR A 304 -3.16 -9.07 13.33
CA THR A 304 -2.86 -10.38 13.90
C THR A 304 -1.40 -10.48 14.34
N VAL A 305 -0.44 -10.24 13.43
CA VAL A 305 0.99 -10.47 13.74
C VAL A 305 1.53 -9.52 14.80
N PHE A 306 0.91 -8.35 14.99
CA PHE A 306 1.26 -7.42 16.08
C PHE A 306 0.32 -7.54 17.29
N SER A 307 -0.67 -8.44 17.31
CA SER A 307 -1.53 -8.64 18.50
C SER A 307 -0.78 -9.39 19.60
N PRO A 308 -0.74 -8.90 20.85
CA PRO A 308 -0.11 -9.59 21.98
C PRO A 308 -0.63 -11.02 22.21
N ASP A 309 -1.87 -11.29 21.83
CA ASP A 309 -2.52 -12.60 22.02
C ASP A 309 -2.09 -13.64 20.98
N THR A 310 -1.38 -13.22 19.92
CA THR A 310 -0.93 -14.13 18.86
C THR A 310 0.37 -14.82 19.28
N PRO A 311 0.45 -16.16 19.24
CA PRO A 311 1.71 -16.86 19.46
C PRO A 311 2.78 -16.39 18.47
N GLY A 312 3.92 -15.93 18.98
CA GLY A 312 4.98 -15.36 18.15
C GLY A 312 4.75 -13.92 17.70
N ALA A 313 3.83 -13.20 18.36
CA ALA A 313 3.54 -11.79 18.10
C ALA A 313 4.81 -10.93 17.99
N LEU A 314 4.77 -10.01 17.03
CA LEU A 314 5.80 -9.04 16.77
C LEU A 314 5.52 -7.77 17.55
N SER A 315 6.59 -7.08 17.94
CA SER A 315 6.53 -5.68 18.36
C SER A 315 7.04 -4.80 17.24
N VAL A 316 6.37 -3.69 16.99
CA VAL A 316 6.85 -2.66 16.05
C VAL A 316 8.25 -2.19 16.42
N ALA A 317 8.52 -2.01 17.72
CA ALA A 317 9.85 -1.61 18.19
C ALA A 317 10.91 -2.66 17.85
N PHE A 318 10.63 -3.95 18.07
CA PHE A 318 11.57 -5.02 17.75
C PHE A 318 11.77 -5.19 16.24
N VAL A 319 10.72 -5.04 15.43
CA VAL A 319 10.83 -5.08 13.97
C VAL A 319 11.70 -3.93 13.47
N ALA A 320 11.44 -2.71 13.95
CA ALA A 320 12.21 -1.51 13.62
C ALA A 320 13.69 -1.66 14.03
N ASP A 321 13.95 -2.08 15.28
CA ASP A 321 15.30 -2.26 15.81
C ASP A 321 16.03 -3.43 15.12
N ASP A 322 15.31 -4.48 14.68
CA ASP A 322 15.91 -5.57 13.93
C ASP A 322 16.30 -5.14 12.52
N LEU A 323 15.34 -4.62 11.77
CA LEU A 323 15.53 -4.18 10.38
C LEU A 323 16.40 -2.92 10.27
N GLY A 324 16.59 -2.19 11.37
CA GLY A 324 17.24 -0.88 11.35
C GLY A 324 16.38 0.19 10.65
N ILE A 325 15.07 0.01 10.56
CA ILE A 325 14.16 0.97 9.92
C ILE A 325 13.60 1.90 11.01
N PRO A 326 13.47 3.23 10.76
CA PRO A 326 12.83 4.13 11.71
C PRO A 326 11.45 3.63 12.14
N ARG A 327 11.10 3.76 13.42
CA ARG A 327 9.83 3.25 13.98
C ARG A 327 8.61 3.87 13.30
N ASP A 328 8.67 5.16 12.98
CA ASP A 328 7.59 5.85 12.27
C ASP A 328 7.39 5.32 10.84
N ASP A 329 8.48 4.92 10.17
CA ASP A 329 8.41 4.27 8.87
C ASP A 329 7.74 2.90 8.96
N VAL A 330 8.06 2.10 9.98
CA VAL A 330 7.37 0.83 10.24
C VAL A 330 5.88 1.06 10.53
N HIS A 331 5.53 2.06 11.36
CA HIS A 331 4.14 2.41 11.64
C HIS A 331 3.36 2.83 10.39
N ALA A 332 3.98 3.60 9.50
CA ALA A 332 3.39 3.96 8.22
C ALA A 332 3.16 2.73 7.34
N LEU A 333 4.18 1.87 7.20
CA LEU A 333 4.12 0.64 6.40
C LEU A 333 3.03 -0.32 6.86
N ILE A 334 2.78 -0.43 8.16
CA ILE A 334 1.73 -1.29 8.73
C ILE A 334 0.35 -0.62 8.77
N LEU A 335 0.14 0.40 7.93
CA LEU A 335 -1.13 1.11 7.80
C LEU A 335 -1.62 1.72 9.13
N GLY A 336 -0.70 2.24 9.94
CA GLY A 336 -1.01 2.86 11.22
C GLY A 336 -1.67 1.92 12.22
N THR A 337 -1.48 0.60 12.06
CA THR A 337 -1.95 -0.40 13.05
C THR A 337 -1.27 -0.10 14.38
N ARG A 338 -2.03 0.52 15.29
CA ARG A 338 -1.62 0.78 16.68
C ARG A 338 -2.40 -0.17 17.57
N LEU A 339 -1.69 -0.88 18.44
CA LEU A 339 -2.31 -1.53 19.59
C LEU A 339 -2.80 -0.44 20.54
N GLN A 340 -4.08 -0.41 20.84
CA GLN A 340 -4.56 0.25 22.05
C GLN A 340 -4.52 -0.80 23.16
N ALA A 341 -3.72 -0.56 24.20
CA ALA A 341 -3.92 -1.25 25.45
C ALA A 341 -5.32 -0.83 25.95
N VAL A 342 -6.25 -1.79 26.05
CA VAL A 342 -7.46 -1.58 26.84
C VAL A 342 -6.97 -1.46 28.28
N SER A 343 -7.11 -0.27 28.87
CA SER A 343 -6.73 -0.04 30.26
C SER A 343 -7.64 -0.86 31.18
N GLY A 344 -7.28 -2.14 31.40
CA GLY A 344 -7.61 -2.84 32.62
C GLY A 344 -6.77 -2.26 33.75
N THR A 345 -7.41 -2.00 34.89
CA THR A 345 -6.86 -1.56 36.19
C THR A 345 -5.36 -1.75 36.43
N PRO A 346 -4.68 -0.78 37.09
CA PRO A 346 -3.23 -0.80 37.27
C PRO A 346 -2.79 -1.97 38.17
N GLY A 347 -2.22 -3.01 37.56
CA GLY A 347 -1.35 -3.98 38.21
C GLY A 347 0.07 -3.44 38.35
N PRO A 348 0.90 -4.00 39.26
CA PRO A 348 2.16 -3.39 39.66
C PRO A 348 3.19 -3.38 38.51
N SER A 349 4.05 -2.36 38.55
CA SER A 349 5.06 -1.96 37.57
C SER A 349 5.82 -3.12 36.89
N PRO A 350 6.13 -3.02 35.58
CA PRO A 350 6.84 -4.07 34.88
C PRO A 350 8.33 -4.05 35.25
N GLY A 351 8.74 -5.03 36.07
CA GLY A 351 10.13 -5.47 36.11
C GLY A 351 10.53 -6.09 34.76
N SER A 352 11.76 -5.80 34.33
CA SER A 352 12.52 -6.46 33.26
C SER A 352 11.69 -7.08 32.11
N GLY A 353 11.65 -6.40 30.96
CA GLY A 353 11.12 -6.97 29.72
C GLY A 353 11.74 -8.34 29.40
N PRO A 354 11.02 -9.22 28.67
CA PRO A 354 11.47 -10.58 28.45
C PRO A 354 12.83 -10.59 27.71
N PRO A 355 13.69 -11.57 28.00
CA PRO A 355 15.03 -11.61 27.42
C PRO A 355 14.95 -11.73 25.89
N ARG A 356 15.93 -11.16 25.19
CA ARG A 356 16.18 -11.43 23.77
C ARG A 356 16.28 -12.94 23.56
N ARG A 357 15.22 -13.57 23.07
CA ARG A 357 15.32 -14.90 22.48
C ARG A 357 15.84 -14.72 21.06
N GLU A 358 17.12 -14.99 20.85
CA GLU A 358 17.59 -15.42 19.53
C GLU A 358 16.83 -16.70 19.18
N LEU A 359 15.79 -16.55 18.37
CA LEU A 359 15.02 -17.66 17.84
C LEU A 359 15.71 -18.13 16.56
N VAL A 360 16.33 -19.30 16.66
CA VAL A 360 16.70 -20.13 15.51
C VAL A 360 15.45 -20.25 14.63
N PRO A 361 15.51 -19.94 13.32
CA PRO A 361 14.35 -20.04 12.45
C PRO A 361 13.83 -21.47 12.46
N GLY A 362 12.63 -21.69 13.01
CA GLY A 362 11.95 -22.97 12.95
C GLY A 362 11.73 -23.41 11.50
N THR A 363 11.73 -24.72 11.29
CA THR A 363 11.34 -25.36 10.03
C THR A 363 9.98 -24.81 9.54
N PRO A 364 9.75 -24.68 8.22
CA PRO A 364 8.50 -24.12 7.68
C PRO A 364 7.22 -24.75 8.24
N ALA A 365 7.28 -26.01 8.68
CA ALA A 365 6.17 -26.78 9.25
C ALA A 365 5.67 -26.26 10.62
N ASP A 366 6.48 -25.51 11.38
CA ASP A 366 6.14 -25.09 12.75
C ASP A 366 5.63 -23.65 12.85
N ARG A 367 5.46 -22.95 11.72
CA ARG A 367 5.02 -21.54 11.70
C ARG A 367 3.49 -21.43 11.75
N PRO A 368 2.92 -20.53 12.57
CA PRO A 368 1.49 -20.27 12.55
C PRO A 368 1.04 -19.76 11.18
N ALA A 369 0.02 -20.39 10.62
CA ALA A 369 -0.57 -20.00 9.34
C ALA A 369 -1.64 -18.92 9.51
N LEU A 370 -1.48 -17.80 8.81
CA LEU A 370 -2.46 -16.73 8.79
C LEU A 370 -3.51 -17.01 7.71
N ARG A 371 -4.77 -17.02 8.12
CA ARG A 371 -5.92 -17.00 7.22
C ARG A 371 -6.76 -15.76 7.50
N VAL A 372 -7.02 -14.98 6.46
CA VAL A 372 -7.96 -13.85 6.56
C VAL A 372 -9.36 -14.42 6.36
N ILE A 373 -10.07 -14.66 7.46
CA ILE A 373 -11.46 -15.14 7.44
C ILE A 373 -12.39 -13.96 7.11
N ARG A 374 -13.34 -14.19 6.20
CA ARG A 374 -14.29 -13.18 5.70
C ARG A 374 -15.37 -12.84 6.69
#